data_AF-A0AAQ4ETM9-F1
#
_entry.id   AF-A0AAQ4ETM9-F1
#
_cell.length_a   1.000
_cell.length_b   1.000
_cell.length_c   1.000
_cell.angle_alpha   90.00
_cell.angle_beta   90.00
_cell.angle_gamma   90.00
#
_symmetry.space_group_name_H-M   'P 1'
#
loop_
_entity.id
_entity.type
_entity.pdbx_description
1 polymer ?
#
loop_
_entity_poly.entity_id
_entity_poly.type
_entity_poly.pdbx_seq_one_letter_code
_entity_poly.pdbx_strand_id
1 'polypeptide(L)'
;MRACQADRRPQMNAESRSLLVNVCDRRGNKFSYSYDDNATLRDKARAVAELTKGALCVAAHEVQADDLRGRCGSTAPLLGAVAEMARSHNSALFPAESGRSGIVKNKAVAAAIAVP
;
A
#
# COMPACT_ATOMS: atom_id res chain seq x y z
N MET A 1 37.26 -11.87 8.94
CA MET A 1 36.42 -11.03 8.06
C MET A 1 35.25 -10.50 8.87
N ARG A 2 35.01 -9.18 8.91
CA ARG A 2 33.86 -8.61 9.63
C ARG A 2 32.59 -8.88 8.81
N ALA A 3 31.63 -9.59 9.40
CA ALA A 3 30.29 -9.71 8.82
C ALA A 3 29.69 -8.30 8.67
N CYS A 4 29.22 -7.95 7.48
CA CYS A 4 28.49 -6.71 7.28
C CYS A 4 27.14 -6.85 8.00
N GLN A 5 26.83 -5.94 8.93
CA GLN A 5 25.55 -5.96 9.64
C GLN A 5 24.46 -5.49 8.69
N ALA A 6 23.35 -6.24 8.64
CA ALA A 6 22.13 -5.75 8.01
C ALA A 6 21.65 -4.48 8.73
N ASP A 7 21.03 -3.58 7.99
CA ASP A 7 20.46 -2.38 8.59
C ASP A 7 19.38 -2.78 9.59
N ARG A 8 19.54 -2.33 10.84
CA ARG A 8 18.55 -2.61 11.90
C ARG A 8 17.29 -1.75 11.76
N ARG A 9 17.33 -0.71 10.93
CA ARG A 9 16.21 0.20 10.67
C ARG A 9 16.15 0.52 9.18
N PRO A 10 14.97 0.40 8.55
CA PRO A 10 14.76 0.90 7.21
C PRO A 10 15.05 2.41 7.13
N GLN A 11 15.67 2.86 6.05
CA GLN A 11 15.88 4.27 5.74
C GLN A 11 14.85 4.73 4.71
N MET A 12 14.44 5.99 4.72
CA MET A 12 13.53 6.50 3.69
C MET A 12 14.32 6.86 2.43
N ASN A 13 13.89 6.35 1.27
CA ASN A 13 14.36 6.84 -0.03
C ASN A 13 13.67 8.19 -0.33
N ALA A 14 14.47 9.25 -0.46
CA ALA A 14 13.98 10.62 -0.67
C ALA A 14 13.23 10.80 -2.01
N GLU A 15 13.59 10.03 -3.04
CA GLU A 15 13.00 10.15 -4.38
C GLU A 15 11.67 9.39 -4.48
N SER A 16 11.64 8.14 -3.98
CA SER A 16 10.48 7.27 -4.12
C SER A 16 9.55 7.26 -2.90
N ARG A 17 9.93 7.91 -1.80
CA ARG A 17 9.24 7.84 -0.49
C ARG A 17 8.96 6.41 -0.04
N SER A 18 9.87 5.50 -0.37
CA SER A 18 9.80 4.08 -0.02
C SER A 18 10.81 3.76 1.07
N LEU A 19 10.59 2.68 1.80
CA LEU A 19 11.57 2.18 2.76
C LEU A 19 12.69 1.42 2.05
N LEU A 20 13.93 1.70 2.43
CA LEU A 20 15.14 1.05 1.95
C LEU A 20 15.73 0.19 3.08
N VAL A 21 15.98 -1.08 2.80
CA VAL A 21 16.69 -1.98 3.72
C VAL A 21 17.88 -2.59 3.01
N ASN A 22 19.03 -2.56 3.67
CA ASN A 22 20.23 -3.22 3.21
C ASN A 22 20.37 -4.59 3.89
N VAL A 23 20.44 -5.64 3.07
CA VAL A 23 20.61 -7.03 3.47
C VAL A 23 21.97 -7.52 2.98
N CYS A 24 22.66 -8.29 3.81
CA CYS A 24 23.93 -8.91 3.44
C CYS A 24 23.75 -10.44 3.42
N ASP A 25 24.28 -11.09 2.39
CA ASP A 25 24.32 -12.54 2.35
C ASP A 25 25.51 -13.08 3.18
N ARG A 26 25.59 -14.41 3.31
CA ARG A 26 26.67 -15.08 4.05
C ARG A 26 28.05 -14.92 3.41
N ARG A 27 28.11 -14.56 2.13
CA ARG A 27 29.35 -14.33 1.36
C ARG A 27 29.83 -12.88 1.46
N GLY A 28 29.06 -12.01 2.12
CA GLY A 28 29.36 -10.59 2.26
C GLY A 28 28.86 -9.73 1.10
N ASN A 29 28.06 -10.28 0.18
CA ASN A 29 27.42 -9.49 -0.87
C ASN A 29 26.29 -8.66 -0.26
N LYS A 30 26.19 -7.40 -0.66
CA LYS A 30 25.16 -6.47 -0.17
C LYS A 30 24.06 -6.29 -1.21
N PHE A 31 22.83 -6.31 -0.75
CA PHE A 31 21.63 -6.08 -1.54
C PHE A 31 20.78 -5.02 -0.87
N SER A 32 20.28 -4.07 -1.65
CA SER A 32 19.36 -3.04 -1.18
C SER A 32 17.97 -3.35 -1.71
N TYR A 33 16.99 -3.42 -0.82
CA TYR A 33 15.58 -3.64 -1.16
C TYR A 33 14.80 -2.39 -0.82
N SER A 34 14.08 -1.86 -1.82
CA SER A 34 13.11 -0.79 -1.63
C SER A 34 11.72 -1.41 -1.57
N TYR A 35 10.93 -1.07 -0.56
CA TYR A 35 9.56 -1.57 -0.39
C TYR A 35 8.66 -0.50 0.23
N ASP A 36 7.36 -0.75 0.14
CA ASP A 36 6.34 0.06 0.76
C ASP A 36 5.74 -0.64 1.98
N ASP A 37 5.50 0.12 3.04
CA ASP A 37 4.72 -0.32 4.19
C ASP A 37 3.38 0.43 4.23
N ASN A 38 2.57 0.16 5.26
CA ASN A 38 1.27 0.81 5.42
C ASN A 38 1.38 2.35 5.53
N ALA A 39 2.44 2.87 6.13
CA ALA A 39 2.63 4.30 6.29
C ALA A 39 3.06 4.96 4.97
N THR A 40 4.02 4.38 4.25
CA THR A 40 4.45 4.92 2.96
C THR A 40 3.34 4.86 1.91
N LEU A 41 2.52 3.80 1.90
CA LEU A 41 1.33 3.74 1.04
C LEU A 41 0.34 4.86 1.36
N ARG A 42 0.15 5.19 2.65
CA ARG A 42 -0.70 6.31 3.09
C ARG A 42 -0.21 7.67 2.62
N ASP A 43 1.08 7.91 2.74
CA ASP A 43 1.67 9.17 2.28
C ASP A 43 1.61 9.30 0.75
N LYS A 44 1.87 8.21 0.02
CA LYS A 44 1.76 8.18 -1.44
C LYS A 44 0.33 8.41 -1.92
N ALA A 45 -0.64 7.73 -1.31
CA ALA A 45 -2.05 7.90 -1.67
C ALA A 45 -2.58 9.30 -1.36
N ARG A 46 -2.18 9.89 -0.23
CA ARG A 46 -2.50 11.28 0.11
C ARG A 46 -1.94 12.24 -0.95
N ALA A 47 -0.67 12.08 -1.33
CA ALA A 47 -0.06 12.90 -2.35
C ALA A 47 -0.78 12.79 -3.70
N VAL A 48 -1.21 11.58 -4.10
CA VAL A 48 -2.03 11.41 -5.30
C VAL A 48 -3.37 12.12 -5.17
N ALA A 49 -4.08 11.94 -4.05
CA ALA A 49 -5.38 12.56 -3.83
C ALA A 49 -5.31 14.10 -3.84
N GLU A 50 -4.26 14.70 -3.27
CA GLU A 50 -4.02 16.14 -3.34
C GLU A 50 -3.87 16.63 -4.79
N LEU A 51 -3.12 15.89 -5.61
CA LEU A 51 -2.92 16.22 -7.03
C LEU A 51 -4.19 16.04 -7.87
N THR A 52 -5.05 15.10 -7.51
CA THR A 52 -6.27 14.77 -8.26
C THR A 52 -7.55 15.42 -7.69
N LYS A 53 -7.41 16.37 -6.76
CA LYS A 53 -8.54 17.04 -6.08
C LYS A 53 -9.51 16.04 -5.40
N GLY A 54 -8.94 14.99 -4.81
CA GLY A 54 -9.64 13.97 -4.02
C GLY A 54 -9.95 12.68 -4.76
N ALA A 55 -9.76 12.60 -6.09
CA ALA A 55 -10.08 11.40 -6.85
C ALA A 55 -8.93 10.37 -6.76
N LEU A 56 -9.14 9.27 -6.05
CA LEU A 56 -8.10 8.25 -5.86
C LEU A 56 -8.51 6.90 -6.44
N CYS A 57 -7.78 6.45 -7.46
CA CYS A 57 -7.84 5.09 -7.98
C CYS A 57 -6.53 4.39 -7.63
N VAL A 58 -6.62 3.15 -7.14
CA VAL A 58 -5.43 2.34 -6.86
C VAL A 58 -5.57 1.00 -7.56
N ALA A 59 -4.49 0.58 -8.23
CA ALA A 59 -4.34 -0.75 -8.79
C ALA A 59 -3.25 -1.47 -8.02
N ALA A 60 -3.54 -2.69 -7.56
CA ALA A 60 -2.54 -3.57 -6.97
C ALA A 60 -2.04 -4.55 -8.04
N HIS A 61 -0.72 -4.64 -8.18
CA HIS A 61 -0.08 -5.69 -8.96
C HIS A 61 0.45 -6.76 -8.00
N GLU A 62 0.44 -8.03 -8.43
CA GLU A 62 0.91 -9.17 -7.63
C GLU A 62 0.31 -9.24 -6.21
N VAL A 63 -1.03 -9.30 -6.12
CA VAL A 63 -1.79 -9.41 -4.86
C VAL A 63 -1.25 -10.51 -3.91
N GLN A 64 -0.69 -11.58 -4.48
CA GLN A 64 -0.10 -12.70 -3.73
C GLN A 64 1.20 -12.36 -2.99
N ALA A 65 1.84 -11.23 -3.33
CA ALA A 65 3.02 -10.73 -2.64
C ALA A 65 2.69 -10.05 -1.30
N ASP A 66 1.42 -9.65 -1.07
CA ASP A 66 0.98 -9.18 0.23
C ASP A 66 0.89 -10.34 1.24
N ASP A 67 0.85 -10.02 2.52
CA ASP A 67 0.76 -11.01 3.58
C ASP A 67 -0.67 -11.53 3.78
N LEU A 68 -1.12 -12.33 2.81
CA LEU A 68 -2.44 -12.98 2.83
C LEU A 68 -2.60 -14.03 3.95
N ARG A 69 -1.54 -14.33 4.70
CA ARG A 69 -1.54 -15.33 5.77
C ARG A 69 -1.38 -14.74 7.18
N GLY A 70 -1.23 -13.42 7.31
CA GLY A 70 -1.12 -12.75 8.61
C GLY A 70 0.18 -13.02 9.37
N ARG A 71 1.27 -13.37 8.69
CA ARG A 71 2.61 -13.54 9.29
C ARG A 71 3.18 -12.24 9.88
N CYS A 72 2.73 -11.10 9.39
CA CYS A 72 3.08 -9.75 9.82
C CYS A 72 2.11 -9.20 10.90
N GLY A 73 1.23 -10.05 11.46
CA GLY A 73 0.28 -9.69 12.52
C GLY A 73 -1.11 -9.26 12.05
N SER A 74 -1.31 -9.08 10.74
CA SER A 74 -2.63 -8.84 10.14
C SER A 74 -2.67 -9.38 8.71
N THR A 75 -3.85 -9.82 8.26
CA THR A 75 -4.04 -10.38 6.92
C THR A 75 -4.19 -9.26 5.88
N ALA A 76 -3.46 -9.38 4.77
CA ALA A 76 -3.49 -8.45 3.64
C ALA A 76 -3.30 -6.97 4.04
N PRO A 77 -2.25 -6.64 4.82
CA PRO A 77 -2.07 -5.30 5.40
C PRO A 77 -1.98 -4.20 4.34
N LEU A 78 -1.25 -4.43 3.26
CA LEU A 78 -1.02 -3.40 2.23
C LEU A 78 -2.29 -3.17 1.41
N LEU A 79 -2.98 -4.25 1.02
CA LEU A 79 -4.25 -4.18 0.30
C LEU A 79 -5.34 -3.53 1.18
N GLY A 80 -5.36 -3.86 2.47
CA GLY A 80 -6.26 -3.25 3.44
C GLY A 80 -6.05 -1.74 3.54
N ALA A 81 -4.78 -1.30 3.67
CA ALA A 81 -4.43 0.11 3.70
C ALA A 81 -4.88 0.83 2.41
N VAL A 82 -4.61 0.25 1.24
CA VAL A 82 -5.03 0.80 -0.06
C VAL A 82 -6.56 0.96 -0.17
N ALA A 83 -7.30 -0.07 0.23
CA ALA A 83 -8.77 -0.04 0.17
C ALA A 83 -9.40 0.95 1.16
N GLU A 84 -8.80 1.09 2.35
CA GLU A 84 -9.19 2.12 3.33
C GLU A 84 -9.05 3.52 2.71
N MET A 85 -7.89 3.81 2.11
CA MET A 85 -7.59 5.11 1.53
C MET A 85 -8.46 5.46 0.32
N ALA A 86 -8.67 4.50 -0.59
CA ALA A 86 -9.54 4.72 -1.74
C ALA A 86 -10.98 5.02 -1.28
N ARG A 87 -11.47 4.31 -0.25
CA ARG A 87 -12.79 4.58 0.33
C ARG A 87 -12.85 5.95 0.99
N SER A 88 -11.87 6.32 1.81
CA SER A 88 -11.90 7.60 2.54
C SER A 88 -11.94 8.80 1.58
N HIS A 89 -11.10 8.78 0.53
CA HIS A 89 -11.02 9.89 -0.43
C HIS A 89 -12.21 9.94 -1.38
N ASN A 90 -12.70 8.80 -1.85
CA ASN A 90 -13.83 8.79 -2.77
C ASN A 90 -15.18 8.99 -2.05
N SER A 91 -15.30 8.62 -0.77
CA SER A 91 -16.51 8.92 0.03
C SER A 91 -16.75 10.41 0.25
N ALA A 92 -15.68 11.22 0.25
CA ALA A 92 -15.77 12.67 0.30
C ALA A 92 -16.25 13.28 -1.04
N LEU A 93 -16.02 12.59 -2.15
CA LEU A 93 -16.47 13.01 -3.49
C LEU A 93 -17.87 12.49 -3.84
N PHE A 94 -18.27 11.36 -3.27
CA PHE A 94 -19.57 10.73 -3.47
C PHE A 94 -20.17 10.38 -2.10
N PRO A 95 -20.71 11.38 -1.36
CA PRO A 95 -21.43 11.10 -0.13
C PRO A 95 -22.57 10.14 -0.47
N ALA A 96 -22.65 9.03 0.28
CA ALA A 96 -23.68 8.02 0.08
C ALA A 96 -25.05 8.70 0.12
N GLU A 97 -25.72 8.83 -1.02
CA GLU A 97 -27.09 9.33 -1.03
C GLU A 97 -27.94 8.37 -0.19
N SER A 98 -28.56 8.96 0.82
CA SER A 98 -29.41 8.31 1.79
C SER A 98 -30.51 7.48 1.10
N GLY A 99 -30.54 6.18 1.39
CA GLY A 99 -31.81 5.48 1.54
C GLY A 99 -32.50 4.94 0.28
N ARG A 100 -31.82 4.72 -0.84
CA ARG A 100 -32.36 3.84 -1.88
C ARG A 100 -31.38 2.73 -2.23
N SER A 101 -31.85 1.51 -1.99
CA SER A 101 -31.35 0.26 -2.58
C SER A 101 -31.13 0.48 -4.08
N GLY A 102 -29.92 0.86 -4.42
CA GLY A 102 -29.50 1.20 -5.76
C GLY A 102 -28.05 0.76 -5.84
N ILE A 103 -27.84 -0.41 -6.43
CA ILE A 103 -26.57 -0.80 -7.01
C ILE A 103 -26.06 0.40 -7.79
N VAL A 104 -25.12 1.15 -7.21
CA VAL A 104 -24.42 2.21 -7.92
C VAL A 104 -23.63 1.47 -9.00
N LYS A 105 -24.19 1.47 -10.21
CA LYS A 105 -23.55 1.01 -11.44
C LYS A 105 -22.40 1.97 -11.82
N ASN A 106 -21.49 2.27 -10.90
CA ASN A 106 -20.21 2.86 -11.23
C ASN A 106 -19.19 1.73 -11.30
N LYS A 107 -19.00 1.25 -12.54
CA LYS A 107 -18.00 0.26 -12.96
C LYS A 107 -16.55 0.63 -12.56
N ALA A 108 -16.33 1.82 -12.01
CA ALA A 108 -15.03 2.34 -11.55
C ALA A 108 -14.77 2.14 -10.05
N VAL A 109 -15.76 1.74 -9.24
CA VAL A 109 -15.54 1.31 -7.85
C VAL A 109 -15.64 -0.22 -7.77
N ALA A 110 -14.85 -0.88 -8.61
CA ALA A 110 -14.57 -2.29 -8.49
C ALA A 110 -13.10 -2.44 -8.07
N ALA A 111 -12.76 -1.95 -6.88
CA ALA A 111 -11.61 -2.50 -6.18
C ALA A 111 -12.05 -3.88 -5.66
N ALA A 112 -11.80 -4.88 -6.49
CA ALA A 112 -12.00 -6.28 -6.18
C ALA A 112 -11.22 -6.64 -4.90
N ILE A 113 -11.93 -6.66 -3.77
CA ILE A 113 -11.55 -7.47 -2.62
C ILE A 113 -12.74 -8.40 -2.37
N ALA A 114 -12.95 -9.31 -3.32
CA ALA A 114 -13.57 -10.59 -3.05
C ALA A 114 -12.41 -11.60 -3.09
N VAL A 115 -11.79 -11.81 -1.94
CA VAL A 115 -10.91 -12.96 -1.73
C VAL A 115 -11.83 -14.08 -1.22
N PRO A 116 -11.88 -15.27 -1.88
CA PRO A 116 -12.58 -16.43 -1.35
C PRO A 116 -11.95 -16.96 -0.06
#